data_AF-A0A3D5USH0-F1
#
_entry.id   AF-A0A3D5USH0-F1
#
_cell.length_a   1.000
_cell.length_b   1.000
_cell.length_c   1.000
_cell.angle_alpha   90.00
_cell.angle_beta   90.00
_cell.angle_gamma   90.00
#
_symmetry.space_group_name_H-M   'P 1'
#
loop_
_entity.id
_entity.type
_entity.pdbx_description
1 polymer ?
#
loop_
_entity_poly.entity_id
_entity_poly.type
_entity_poly.pdbx_seq_one_letter_code
_entity_poly.pdbx_strand_id
1 'polypeptide(L)'
;MSERRMPADDGLFMPAEWEPHERCWMQWPSRAEVWGDRLPQTYAAYAQVARAIAAFEPVSMVCRPEDEAQVRLACGRGIETVPLPIDDSWCRDSGPVFLVDGKGHAAGSQWRFNAWGNAYHGYENDAAVAGLILDRLGMRKYSNNMVLEGGAISVDGYGTLLTTEECLLNDNRNPEMTRQQIEEALALTLGVARIIWLDRGLEDDETSGHVDMIASFAGEGRVLLHMPEDRRDPNYARMQDNKRRLETAKDARGRTLEVIEIPQPQRQFRRDDGRRLCTSYVNSYIANGAVIMPIYDDPNDDVAA
;
A
#
# COMPACT_ATOMS: atom_id res chain seq x y z
N MET A 1 14.68 15.73 -28.79
CA MET A 1 13.67 15.09 -27.92
C MET A 1 14.04 15.49 -26.51
N SER A 2 13.19 16.25 -25.81
CA SER A 2 13.49 16.61 -24.41
C SER A 2 13.54 15.31 -23.61
N GLU A 3 14.64 15.03 -22.92
CA GLU A 3 14.68 13.94 -21.94
C GLU A 3 13.52 14.13 -20.95
N ARG A 4 12.82 13.04 -20.64
CA ARG A 4 11.72 13.02 -19.67
C ARG A 4 12.34 13.27 -18.30
N ARG A 5 12.09 14.43 -17.72
CA ARG A 5 12.57 14.79 -16.37
C ARG A 5 11.93 13.87 -15.32
N MET A 6 12.75 13.21 -14.52
CA MET A 6 12.38 12.25 -13.48
C MET A 6 12.36 12.92 -12.09
N PRO A 7 11.68 12.36 -11.09
CA PRO A 7 11.74 12.88 -9.72
C PRO A 7 13.16 12.99 -9.16
N ALA A 8 14.03 12.00 -9.44
CA ALA A 8 15.43 12.03 -9.00
C ALA A 8 16.21 13.26 -9.53
N ASP A 9 15.91 13.75 -10.73
CA ASP A 9 16.53 14.97 -11.29
C ASP A 9 16.21 16.22 -10.47
N ASP A 10 15.07 16.19 -9.77
CA ASP A 10 14.58 17.24 -8.90
C ASP A 10 14.91 16.99 -7.41
N GLY A 11 15.69 15.94 -7.12
CA GLY A 11 16.06 15.54 -5.76
C GLY A 11 14.89 15.05 -4.92
N LEU A 12 13.81 14.60 -5.56
CA LEU A 12 12.62 14.07 -4.91
C LEU A 12 12.80 12.59 -4.56
N PHE A 13 12.24 12.18 -3.42
CA PHE A 13 12.19 10.80 -2.96
C PHE A 13 10.87 10.51 -2.24
N MET A 14 10.51 9.23 -2.12
CA MET A 14 9.36 8.80 -1.31
C MET A 14 9.79 8.77 0.17
N PRO A 15 9.18 9.59 1.04
CA PRO A 15 9.52 9.58 2.46
C PRO A 15 9.04 8.29 3.13
N ALA A 16 9.58 7.99 4.32
CA ALA A 16 9.07 6.87 5.10
C ALA A 16 7.63 7.14 5.57
N GLU A 17 6.82 6.09 5.73
CA GLU A 17 5.41 6.26 6.17
C GLU A 17 5.27 6.77 7.62
N TRP A 18 6.32 6.70 8.44
CA TRP A 18 6.32 7.32 9.78
C TRP A 18 6.77 8.79 9.79
N GLU A 19 7.13 9.36 8.64
CA GLU A 19 7.41 10.79 8.55
C GLU A 19 6.10 11.62 8.64
N PRO A 20 6.15 12.88 9.10
CA PRO A 20 4.95 13.66 9.32
C PRO A 20 4.07 13.80 8.07
N HIS A 21 2.77 13.54 8.23
CA HIS A 21 1.77 13.66 7.17
C HIS A 21 1.03 14.99 7.23
N GLU A 22 0.68 15.52 6.06
CA GLU A 22 -0.32 16.59 5.96
C GLU A 22 -1.74 16.02 6.05
N ARG A 23 -1.98 14.84 5.46
CA ARG A 23 -3.27 14.14 5.45
C ARG A 23 -3.18 12.70 4.95
N CYS A 24 -4.19 11.92 5.31
CA CYS A 24 -4.47 10.60 4.76
C CYS A 24 -5.50 10.69 3.62
N TRP A 25 -5.29 9.91 2.55
CA TRP A 25 -6.25 9.73 1.47
C TRP A 25 -6.83 8.31 1.51
N MET A 26 -8.16 8.22 1.46
CA MET A 26 -8.92 6.97 1.41
C MET A 26 -9.89 7.01 0.24
N GLN A 27 -10.27 5.84 -0.30
CA GLN A 27 -11.37 5.71 -1.26
C GLN A 27 -12.55 4.98 -0.62
N TRP A 28 -13.75 5.44 -0.94
CA TRP A 28 -14.99 4.88 -0.42
C TRP A 28 -15.37 3.60 -1.18
N PRO A 29 -15.80 2.52 -0.51
CA PRO A 29 -16.18 1.27 -1.16
C PRO A 29 -17.38 1.48 -2.09
N SER A 30 -17.24 1.08 -3.36
CA SER A 30 -18.28 1.30 -4.38
C SER A 30 -18.55 0.07 -5.26
N ARG A 31 -17.61 -0.88 -5.33
CA ARG A 31 -17.70 -2.03 -6.23
C ARG A 31 -18.61 -3.12 -5.68
N ALA A 32 -19.82 -3.23 -6.23
CA ALA A 32 -20.78 -4.25 -5.82
C ALA A 32 -20.26 -5.69 -6.06
N GLU A 33 -19.43 -5.93 -7.07
CA GLU A 33 -18.83 -7.24 -7.35
C GLU A 33 -17.92 -7.74 -6.21
N VAL A 34 -17.26 -6.82 -5.50
CA VAL A 34 -16.35 -7.13 -4.38
C VAL A 34 -17.12 -7.24 -3.07
N TRP A 35 -17.94 -6.22 -2.80
CA TRP A 35 -18.56 -6.04 -1.49
C TRP A 35 -19.93 -6.70 -1.39
N GLY A 36 -20.67 -6.82 -2.49
CA GLY A 36 -21.99 -7.44 -2.57
C GLY A 36 -22.95 -6.94 -1.48
N ASP A 37 -23.62 -7.88 -0.83
CA ASP A 37 -24.57 -7.60 0.27
C ASP A 37 -23.89 -7.09 1.55
N ARG A 38 -22.55 -7.09 1.60
CA ARG A 38 -21.77 -6.57 2.74
C ARG A 38 -21.52 -5.06 2.66
N LEU A 39 -21.88 -4.39 1.55
CA LEU A 39 -21.67 -2.95 1.36
C LEU A 39 -22.11 -2.10 2.58
N PRO A 40 -23.32 -2.29 3.17
CA PRO A 40 -23.71 -1.54 4.36
C PRO A 40 -22.74 -1.66 5.54
N GLN A 41 -22.22 -2.86 5.79
CA GLN A 41 -21.24 -3.15 6.83
C GLN A 41 -19.87 -2.57 6.46
N THR A 42 -19.48 -2.67 5.19
CA THR A 42 -18.23 -2.09 4.68
C THR A 42 -18.22 -0.57 4.83
N TYR A 43 -19.34 0.12 4.56
CA TYR A 43 -19.48 1.56 4.81
C TYR A 43 -19.21 1.92 6.26
N ALA A 44 -19.77 1.16 7.21
CA ALA A 44 -19.56 1.40 8.63
C ALA A 44 -18.09 1.18 9.03
N ALA A 45 -17.45 0.12 8.51
CA ALA A 45 -16.06 -0.20 8.77
C ALA A 45 -15.10 0.87 8.21
N TYR A 46 -15.27 1.27 6.94
CA TYR A 46 -14.46 2.34 6.32
C TYR A 46 -14.61 3.66 7.06
N ALA A 47 -15.83 4.03 7.44
CA ALA A 47 -16.07 5.23 8.22
C ALA A 47 -15.45 5.16 9.62
N GLN A 48 -15.40 3.97 10.24
CA GLN A 48 -14.71 3.78 11.51
C GLN A 48 -13.20 3.98 11.39
N VAL A 49 -12.57 3.39 10.36
CA VAL A 49 -11.14 3.60 10.08
C VAL A 49 -10.84 5.07 9.81
N ALA A 50 -11.64 5.72 8.95
CA ALA A 50 -11.46 7.14 8.66
C ALA A 50 -11.57 8.02 9.91
N ARG A 51 -12.51 7.73 10.82
CA ARG A 51 -12.63 8.46 12.10
C ARG A 51 -11.47 8.18 13.05
N ALA A 52 -10.93 6.95 13.06
CA ALA A 52 -9.77 6.61 13.87
C ALA A 52 -8.53 7.39 13.41
N ILE A 53 -8.30 7.49 12.08
CA ILE A 53 -7.22 8.30 11.51
C ILE A 53 -7.45 9.80 11.78
N ALA A 54 -8.70 10.27 11.63
CA ALA A 54 -9.06 11.68 11.83
C ALA A 54 -8.79 12.22 13.24
N ALA A 55 -8.55 11.35 14.24
CA ALA A 55 -8.11 11.77 15.56
C ALA A 55 -6.64 12.25 15.59
N PHE A 56 -5.86 11.94 14.56
CA PHE A 56 -4.41 12.17 14.49
C PHE A 56 -4.02 13.09 13.33
N GLU A 57 -4.71 13.00 12.19
CA GLU A 57 -4.44 13.82 11.01
C GLU A 57 -5.68 14.01 10.12
N PRO A 58 -5.73 15.06 9.27
CA PRO A 58 -6.84 15.25 8.35
C PRO A 58 -7.02 14.07 7.39
N VAL A 59 -8.27 13.71 7.09
CA VAL A 59 -8.61 12.63 6.15
C VAL A 59 -9.40 13.17 4.97
N SER A 60 -9.01 12.78 3.77
CA SER A 60 -9.76 12.97 2.52
C SER A 60 -10.34 11.65 2.05
N MET A 61 -11.66 11.53 2.07
CA MET A 61 -12.40 10.38 1.56
C MET A 61 -12.85 10.65 0.12
N VAL A 62 -12.16 10.05 -0.83
CA VAL A 62 -12.53 10.05 -2.25
C VAL A 62 -13.73 9.14 -2.44
N CYS A 63 -14.76 9.63 -3.12
CA CYS A 63 -15.95 8.84 -3.40
C CYS A 63 -16.54 9.19 -4.76
N ARG A 64 -17.33 8.29 -5.34
CA ARG A 64 -18.11 8.62 -6.53
C ARG A 64 -19.04 9.82 -6.22
N PRO A 65 -19.28 10.74 -7.18
CA PRO A 65 -20.12 11.91 -6.93
C PRO A 65 -21.52 11.59 -6.40
N GLU A 66 -22.12 10.50 -6.83
CA GLU A 66 -23.43 10.03 -6.37
C GLU A 66 -23.45 9.54 -4.91
N ASP A 67 -22.30 9.13 -4.36
CA ASP A 67 -22.18 8.59 -3.00
C ASP A 67 -21.87 9.68 -1.95
N GLU A 68 -21.65 10.93 -2.37
CA GLU A 68 -21.20 12.02 -1.48
C GLU A 68 -22.08 12.20 -0.23
N ALA A 69 -23.40 12.18 -0.40
CA ALA A 69 -24.34 12.33 0.71
C ALA A 69 -24.23 11.18 1.72
N GLN A 70 -24.04 9.95 1.22
CA GLN A 70 -23.88 8.75 2.04
C GLN A 70 -22.56 8.80 2.82
N VAL A 71 -21.47 9.18 2.15
CA VAL A 71 -20.14 9.30 2.77
C VAL A 71 -20.17 10.31 3.90
N ARG A 72 -20.74 11.51 3.65
CA ARG A 72 -20.88 12.55 4.68
C ARG A 72 -21.68 12.08 5.89
N LEU A 73 -22.75 11.29 5.65
CA LEU A 73 -23.57 10.73 6.72
C LEU A 73 -22.80 9.67 7.53
N ALA A 74 -22.07 8.77 6.87
CA ALA A 74 -21.38 7.67 7.51
C ALA A 74 -20.10 8.13 8.25
N CYS A 75 -19.31 9.01 7.64
CA CYS A 75 -18.05 9.51 8.18
C CYS A 75 -18.26 10.57 9.28
N GLY A 76 -19.30 11.40 9.15
CA GLY A 76 -19.56 12.50 10.08
C GLY A 76 -18.70 13.75 9.79
N ARG A 77 -18.51 14.59 10.80
CA ARG A 77 -17.72 15.84 10.69
C ARG A 77 -16.23 15.56 10.84
N GLY A 78 -15.38 16.34 10.16
CA GLY A 78 -13.92 16.28 10.29
C GLY A 78 -13.21 15.47 9.20
N ILE A 79 -13.96 14.78 8.34
CA ILE A 79 -13.44 14.09 7.15
C ILE A 79 -13.87 14.87 5.91
N GLU A 80 -12.92 15.24 5.05
CA GLU A 80 -13.21 15.92 3.78
C GLU A 80 -13.73 14.89 2.78
N THR A 81 -14.95 15.05 2.30
CA THR A 81 -15.45 14.26 1.16
C THR A 81 -14.96 14.87 -0.14
N VAL A 82 -14.36 14.05 -1.00
CA VAL A 82 -13.75 14.46 -2.27
C VAL A 82 -14.45 13.72 -3.43
N PRO A 83 -15.45 14.32 -4.09
CA PRO A 83 -16.16 13.70 -5.20
C PRO A 83 -15.26 13.56 -6.43
N LEU A 84 -14.84 12.34 -6.75
CA LEU A 84 -14.08 11.98 -7.96
C LEU A 84 -14.57 10.62 -8.47
N PRO A 85 -14.54 10.38 -9.80
CA PRO A 85 -14.86 9.05 -10.32
C PRO A 85 -13.84 8.04 -9.78
N ILE A 86 -14.34 6.93 -9.24
CA ILE A 86 -13.59 5.76 -8.75
C ILE A 86 -14.40 4.51 -9.06
N ASP A 87 -13.73 3.36 -9.17
CA ASP A 87 -14.39 2.07 -9.42
C ASP A 87 -14.44 1.22 -8.15
N ASP A 88 -13.39 1.26 -7.32
CA ASP A 88 -13.34 0.62 -5.99
C ASP A 88 -12.60 1.49 -4.95
N SER A 89 -12.16 0.88 -3.85
CA SER A 89 -11.80 1.55 -2.58
C SER A 89 -10.33 1.47 -2.16
N TRP A 90 -9.44 1.16 -3.09
CA TRP A 90 -8.05 0.81 -2.78
C TRP A 90 -7.09 1.97 -3.09
N CYS A 91 -7.18 3.03 -2.28
CA CYS A 91 -6.35 4.24 -2.46
C CYS A 91 -4.87 4.00 -2.24
N ARG A 92 -4.51 2.97 -1.45
CA ARG A 92 -3.13 2.49 -1.31
C ARG A 92 -2.52 2.15 -2.67
N ASP A 93 -3.29 1.54 -3.56
CA ASP A 93 -2.79 0.94 -4.80
C ASP A 93 -2.98 1.83 -6.03
N SER A 94 -4.10 2.56 -6.08
CA SER A 94 -4.46 3.40 -7.23
C SER A 94 -4.21 4.91 -6.99
N GLY A 95 -3.98 5.31 -5.74
CA GLY A 95 -3.67 6.69 -5.37
C GLY A 95 -2.24 7.13 -5.77
N PRO A 96 -1.93 8.42 -5.63
CA PRO A 96 -0.60 8.92 -5.96
C PRO A 96 0.42 8.50 -4.89
N VAL A 97 1.65 8.23 -5.30
CA VAL A 97 2.77 8.12 -4.37
C VAL A 97 3.41 9.50 -4.24
N PHE A 98 3.25 10.11 -3.07
CA PHE A 98 3.79 11.43 -2.76
C PHE A 98 5.31 11.39 -2.59
N LEU A 99 5.97 12.45 -3.06
CA LEU A 99 7.42 12.59 -3.06
C LEU A 99 7.81 13.96 -2.47
N VAL A 100 8.94 14.01 -1.77
CA VAL A 100 9.46 15.23 -1.13
C VAL A 100 10.93 15.44 -1.44
N ASP A 101 11.43 16.67 -1.32
CA ASP A 101 12.85 17.02 -1.54
C ASP A 101 13.63 17.29 -0.23
N GLY A 102 12.97 17.15 0.92
CA GLY A 102 13.51 17.50 2.24
C GLY A 102 13.74 19.01 2.47
N LYS A 103 13.29 19.87 1.55
CA LYS A 103 13.43 21.34 1.57
C LYS A 103 12.08 22.06 1.53
N GLY A 104 10.99 21.31 1.71
CA GLY A 104 9.62 21.83 1.76
C GLY A 104 8.87 21.81 0.44
N HIS A 105 9.43 21.21 -0.62
CA HIS A 105 8.67 20.94 -1.85
C HIS A 105 8.16 19.51 -1.87
N ALA A 106 6.92 19.35 -2.34
CA ALA A 106 6.28 18.07 -2.55
C ALA A 106 5.76 17.95 -3.99
N ALA A 107 5.74 16.73 -4.48
CA ALA A 107 5.17 16.34 -5.77
C ALA A 107 4.48 14.98 -5.62
N GLY A 108 3.84 14.50 -6.68
CA GLY A 108 3.31 13.15 -6.72
C GLY A 108 3.72 12.41 -7.96
N SER A 109 3.92 11.11 -7.81
CA SER A 109 4.05 10.19 -8.92
C SER A 109 2.72 9.47 -9.16
N GLN A 110 2.35 9.37 -10.43
CA GLN A 110 1.21 8.58 -10.90
C GLN A 110 1.77 7.37 -11.64
N TRP A 111 1.49 6.19 -11.13
CA TRP A 111 1.83 4.93 -11.78
C TRP A 111 0.66 4.45 -12.65
N ARG A 112 0.91 3.52 -13.56
CA ARG A 112 -0.21 2.81 -14.20
C ARG A 112 -0.80 1.85 -13.18
N PHE A 113 -2.12 1.75 -13.18
CA PHE A 113 -2.86 0.77 -12.42
C PHE A 113 -3.63 -0.12 -13.40
N ASN A 114 -3.66 -1.42 -13.14
CA ASN A 114 -4.38 -2.39 -13.98
C ASN A 114 -5.27 -3.35 -13.17
N ALA A 115 -5.68 -2.95 -11.95
CA ALA A 115 -6.43 -3.80 -11.03
C ALA A 115 -5.75 -5.15 -10.76
N TRP A 116 -4.50 -5.08 -10.26
CA TRP A 116 -3.69 -6.23 -9.84
C TRP A 116 -3.54 -7.32 -10.91
N GLY A 117 -3.29 -6.93 -12.16
CA GLY A 117 -3.17 -7.87 -13.27
C GLY A 117 -4.49 -8.20 -13.96
N ASN A 118 -5.41 -7.23 -14.01
CA ASN A 118 -6.78 -7.37 -14.53
C ASN A 118 -7.62 -8.38 -13.75
N ALA A 119 -7.43 -8.46 -12.43
CA ALA A 119 -8.31 -9.21 -11.54
C ALA A 119 -9.75 -8.66 -11.60
N TYR A 120 -9.88 -7.35 -11.87
CA TYR A 120 -11.14 -6.68 -12.13
C TYR A 120 -11.13 -6.00 -13.51
N HIS A 121 -12.32 -5.80 -14.08
CA HIS A 121 -12.55 -4.97 -15.26
C HIS A 121 -13.29 -3.69 -14.87
N GLY A 122 -13.30 -2.69 -15.76
CA GLY A 122 -13.91 -1.40 -15.45
C GLY A 122 -13.16 -0.71 -14.31
N TYR A 123 -11.84 -0.55 -14.44
CA TYR A 123 -10.96 0.06 -13.44
C TYR A 123 -10.38 1.41 -13.90
N GLU A 124 -10.88 1.95 -15.02
CA GLU A 124 -10.32 3.12 -15.68
C GLU A 124 -10.40 4.38 -14.81
N ASN A 125 -11.38 4.49 -13.92
CA ASN A 125 -11.48 5.60 -12.98
C ASN A 125 -10.45 5.45 -11.86
N ASP A 126 -10.27 4.25 -11.31
CA ASP A 126 -9.19 3.98 -10.35
C ASP A 126 -7.81 4.26 -10.99
N ALA A 127 -7.59 3.86 -12.24
CA ALA A 127 -6.33 4.16 -12.94
C ALA A 127 -6.08 5.65 -13.19
N ALA A 128 -7.13 6.48 -13.14
CA ALA A 128 -7.03 7.92 -13.26
C ALA A 128 -6.92 8.64 -11.91
N VAL A 129 -7.29 8.00 -10.79
CA VAL A 129 -7.54 8.68 -9.50
C VAL A 129 -6.30 9.39 -8.96
N ALA A 130 -5.11 8.79 -9.06
CA ALA A 130 -3.85 9.43 -8.69
C ALA A 130 -3.63 10.78 -9.41
N GLY A 131 -3.89 10.81 -10.72
CA GLY A 131 -3.77 12.02 -11.52
C GLY A 131 -4.78 13.10 -11.09
N LEU A 132 -6.02 12.70 -10.83
CA LEU A 132 -7.09 13.61 -10.41
C LEU A 132 -6.84 14.22 -9.02
N ILE A 133 -6.32 13.42 -8.08
CA ILE A 133 -5.91 13.89 -6.75
C ILE A 133 -4.81 14.93 -6.88
N LEU A 134 -3.77 14.65 -7.67
CA LEU A 134 -2.64 15.59 -7.87
C LEU A 134 -3.07 16.88 -8.58
N ASP A 135 -3.94 16.78 -9.58
CA ASP A 135 -4.48 17.96 -10.28
C ASP A 135 -5.34 18.81 -9.34
N ARG A 136 -6.16 18.19 -8.48
CA ARG A 136 -6.93 18.90 -7.42
C ARG A 136 -6.02 19.64 -6.45
N LEU A 137 -4.89 19.05 -6.08
CA LEU A 137 -3.90 19.65 -5.18
C LEU A 137 -3.02 20.70 -5.87
N GLY A 138 -3.08 20.83 -7.21
CA GLY A 138 -2.19 21.70 -7.98
C GLY A 138 -0.71 21.29 -7.87
N MET A 139 -0.45 20.02 -7.55
CA MET A 139 0.90 19.49 -7.36
C MET A 139 1.55 19.10 -8.68
N ARG A 140 2.89 19.17 -8.72
CA ARG A 140 3.64 18.64 -9.86
C ARG A 140 3.44 17.12 -9.94
N LYS A 141 3.03 16.65 -11.12
CA LYS A 141 2.75 15.24 -11.41
C LYS A 141 3.85 14.62 -12.27
N TYR A 142 4.39 13.49 -11.81
CA TYR A 142 5.30 12.63 -12.58
C TYR A 142 4.57 11.35 -12.94
N SER A 143 4.10 11.26 -14.19
CA SER A 143 3.53 9.99 -14.67
C SER A 143 4.64 8.97 -14.89
N ASN A 144 4.37 7.69 -14.65
CA ASN A 144 5.22 6.56 -15.00
C ASN A 144 4.45 5.61 -15.93
N ASN A 145 5.17 4.90 -16.82
CA ASN A 145 4.57 3.93 -17.74
C ASN A 145 4.58 2.50 -17.18
N MET A 146 5.27 2.26 -16.06
CA MET A 146 5.26 0.99 -15.34
C MET A 146 3.94 0.83 -14.57
N VAL A 147 3.39 -0.37 -14.57
CA VAL A 147 2.31 -0.77 -13.68
C VAL A 147 2.90 -1.00 -12.29
N LEU A 148 2.38 -0.28 -11.29
CA LEU A 148 2.81 -0.41 -9.91
C LEU A 148 1.67 0.00 -8.97
N GLU A 149 1.44 -0.82 -7.97
CA GLU A 149 0.55 -0.52 -6.85
C GLU A 149 1.36 -0.08 -5.62
N GLY A 150 0.87 0.89 -4.85
CA GLY A 150 1.55 1.36 -3.65
C GLY A 150 1.70 0.27 -2.56
N GLY A 151 0.77 -0.69 -2.44
CA GLY A 151 0.89 -1.81 -1.51
C GLY A 151 1.96 -2.84 -1.89
N ALA A 152 2.44 -2.81 -3.14
CA ALA A 152 3.51 -3.67 -3.60
C ALA A 152 4.91 -3.22 -3.11
N ILE A 153 5.01 -2.04 -2.49
CA ILE A 153 6.28 -1.46 -2.03
C ILE A 153 6.20 -0.94 -0.59
N SER A 154 7.34 -0.96 0.10
CA SER A 154 7.53 -0.28 1.39
C SER A 154 8.90 0.38 1.41
N VAL A 155 9.02 1.65 1.78
CA VAL A 155 10.29 2.41 1.79
C VAL A 155 10.69 2.86 3.19
N ASP A 156 11.99 2.96 3.44
CA ASP A 156 12.52 3.43 4.73
C ASP A 156 12.77 4.94 4.79
N GLY A 157 12.54 5.67 3.68
CA GLY A 157 12.87 7.10 3.54
C GLY A 157 14.37 7.40 3.47
N TYR A 158 15.23 6.39 3.55
CA TYR A 158 16.69 6.50 3.59
C TYR A 158 17.39 5.83 2.41
N GLY A 159 16.62 5.47 1.39
CA GLY A 159 17.09 4.90 0.12
C GLY A 159 16.89 3.39 -0.02
N THR A 160 16.15 2.74 0.88
CA THR A 160 15.87 1.31 0.84
C THR A 160 14.39 1.05 0.56
N LEU A 161 14.11 0.07 -0.29
CA LEU A 161 12.76 -0.40 -0.63
C LEU A 161 12.64 -1.91 -0.41
N LEU A 162 11.53 -2.36 0.16
CA LEU A 162 11.07 -3.74 0.18
C LEU A 162 10.01 -3.96 -0.90
N THR A 163 10.06 -5.13 -1.55
CA THR A 163 9.06 -5.60 -2.51
C THR A 163 9.11 -7.13 -2.58
N THR A 164 8.14 -7.76 -3.26
CA THR A 164 8.17 -9.20 -3.56
C THR A 164 8.47 -9.48 -5.03
N GLU A 165 9.14 -10.61 -5.29
CA GLU A 165 9.34 -11.13 -6.65
C GLU A 165 8.01 -11.60 -7.26
N GLU A 166 7.16 -12.26 -6.45
CA GLU A 166 5.83 -12.77 -6.87
C GLU A 166 4.92 -11.69 -7.45
N CYS A 167 5.04 -10.43 -6.99
CA CYS A 167 4.24 -9.32 -7.46
C CYS A 167 4.89 -8.60 -8.65
N LEU A 168 6.06 -7.96 -8.46
CA LEU A 168 6.57 -7.03 -9.49
C LEU A 168 7.15 -7.73 -10.72
N LEU A 169 7.53 -9.00 -10.61
CA LEU A 169 8.01 -9.82 -11.72
C LEU A 169 6.91 -10.71 -12.32
N ASN A 170 5.67 -10.53 -11.88
CA ASN A 170 4.53 -11.22 -12.45
C ASN A 170 4.28 -10.74 -13.88
N ASP A 171 4.05 -11.68 -14.80
CA ASP A 171 3.74 -11.40 -16.21
C ASP A 171 2.45 -10.57 -16.37
N ASN A 172 1.58 -10.54 -15.35
CA ASN A 172 0.37 -9.72 -15.36
C ASN A 172 0.60 -8.24 -15.00
N ARG A 173 1.83 -7.86 -14.59
CA ARG A 173 2.23 -6.46 -14.36
C ARG A 173 2.97 -5.91 -15.57
N ASN A 174 4.28 -6.18 -15.64
CA ASN A 174 5.18 -5.56 -16.61
C ASN A 174 5.95 -6.64 -17.39
N PRO A 175 5.29 -7.48 -18.21
CA PRO A 175 5.91 -8.64 -18.86
C PRO A 175 7.06 -8.29 -19.81
N GLU A 176 7.08 -7.05 -20.30
CA GLU A 176 8.11 -6.54 -21.21
C GLU A 176 9.30 -5.91 -20.47
N MET A 177 9.26 -5.83 -19.14
CA MET A 177 10.33 -5.22 -18.33
C MET A 177 11.17 -6.28 -17.64
N THR A 178 12.49 -6.14 -17.73
CA THR A 178 13.41 -6.92 -16.92
C THR A 178 13.40 -6.43 -15.46
N ARG A 179 13.88 -7.28 -14.54
CA ARG A 179 14.11 -6.88 -13.14
C ARG A 179 14.92 -5.58 -13.06
N GLN A 180 15.99 -5.44 -13.85
CA GLN A 180 16.84 -4.24 -13.84
C GLN A 180 16.09 -2.98 -14.28
N GLN A 181 15.18 -3.09 -15.26
CA GLN A 181 14.36 -1.96 -15.71
C GLN A 181 13.33 -1.55 -14.66
N ILE A 182 12.76 -2.53 -13.93
CA ILE A 182 11.87 -2.27 -12.79
C ILE A 182 12.66 -1.57 -11.67
N GLU A 183 13.85 -2.08 -11.33
CA GLU A 183 14.73 -1.49 -10.33
C GLU A 183 15.12 -0.04 -10.68
N GLU A 184 15.46 0.23 -11.95
CA GLU A 184 15.78 1.57 -12.44
C GLU A 184 14.57 2.52 -12.34
N ALA A 185 13.37 2.06 -12.74
CA ALA A 185 12.16 2.87 -12.66
C ALA A 185 11.81 3.24 -11.20
N LEU A 186 11.94 2.28 -10.28
CA LEU A 186 11.75 2.50 -8.84
C LEU A 186 12.81 3.46 -8.28
N ALA A 187 14.09 3.24 -8.60
CA ALA A 187 15.18 4.09 -8.13
C ALA A 187 15.02 5.56 -8.57
N LEU A 188 14.77 5.79 -9.86
CA LEU A 188 14.64 7.13 -10.43
C LEU A 188 13.37 7.88 -10.01
N THR A 189 12.32 7.15 -9.60
CA THR A 189 11.04 7.76 -9.20
C THR A 189 10.93 7.93 -7.69
N LEU A 190 11.38 6.95 -6.92
CA LEU A 190 11.19 6.90 -5.46
C LEU A 190 12.43 7.31 -4.66
N GLY A 191 13.57 7.56 -5.33
CA GLY A 191 14.80 7.99 -4.67
C GLY A 191 15.50 6.88 -3.86
N VAL A 192 15.37 5.63 -4.32
CA VAL A 192 15.93 4.46 -3.63
C VAL A 192 17.20 3.97 -4.33
N ALA A 193 18.18 3.53 -3.53
CA ALA A 193 19.47 3.00 -4.00
C ALA A 193 19.61 1.49 -3.72
N ARG A 194 18.76 0.95 -2.85
CA ARG A 194 18.77 -0.47 -2.47
C ARG A 194 17.35 -1.02 -2.52
N ILE A 195 17.17 -2.09 -3.27
CA ILE A 195 15.92 -2.84 -3.33
C ILE A 195 16.16 -4.23 -2.72
N ILE A 196 15.34 -4.61 -1.76
CA ILE A 196 15.36 -5.91 -1.10
C ILE A 196 14.15 -6.70 -1.62
N TRP A 197 14.45 -7.75 -2.38
CA TRP A 197 13.47 -8.63 -2.99
C TRP A 197 13.14 -9.81 -2.06
N LEU A 198 11.94 -9.78 -1.49
CA LEU A 198 11.31 -10.93 -0.85
C LEU A 198 10.77 -11.88 -1.92
N ASP A 199 10.60 -13.16 -1.59
CA ASP A 199 10.18 -14.17 -2.57
C ASP A 199 8.68 -14.03 -2.89
N ARG A 200 7.87 -14.52 -1.95
CA ARG A 200 6.42 -14.68 -2.11
C ARG A 200 5.67 -14.00 -0.98
N GLY A 201 4.50 -13.46 -1.32
CA GLY A 201 3.49 -12.99 -0.37
C GLY A 201 2.67 -14.14 0.21
N LEU A 202 1.50 -13.81 0.76
CA LEU A 202 0.60 -14.78 1.37
C LEU A 202 -0.05 -15.69 0.31
N GLU A 203 -0.40 -16.91 0.72
CA GLU A 203 -1.23 -17.82 -0.07
C GLU A 203 -2.59 -17.19 -0.39
N ASP A 204 -3.07 -17.41 -1.62
CA ASP A 204 -4.34 -16.90 -2.16
C ASP A 204 -4.46 -15.37 -2.20
N ASP A 205 -3.34 -14.65 -2.10
CA ASP A 205 -3.29 -13.20 -2.25
C ASP A 205 -3.64 -12.78 -3.68
N GLU A 206 -4.77 -12.09 -3.82
CA GLU A 206 -5.27 -11.58 -5.11
C GLU A 206 -4.36 -10.51 -5.71
N THR A 207 -3.58 -9.84 -4.88
CA THR A 207 -2.65 -8.80 -5.31
C THR A 207 -1.38 -9.36 -5.95
N SER A 208 -1.25 -10.69 -6.04
CA SER A 208 -0.02 -11.39 -6.46
C SER A 208 1.12 -11.25 -5.44
N GLY A 209 0.79 -11.18 -4.14
CA GLY A 209 1.76 -11.22 -3.05
C GLY A 209 2.32 -9.85 -2.71
N HIS A 210 1.47 -8.87 -2.44
CA HIS A 210 1.92 -7.53 -2.02
C HIS A 210 2.79 -7.59 -0.76
N VAL A 211 3.75 -6.66 -0.68
CA VAL A 211 4.69 -6.61 0.44
C VAL A 211 4.02 -6.08 1.70
N ASP A 212 3.05 -5.17 1.59
CA ASP A 212 2.34 -4.57 2.73
C ASP A 212 1.50 -5.57 3.55
N MET A 213 1.26 -6.76 3.01
CA MET A 213 0.64 -7.88 3.71
C MET A 213 1.63 -8.71 4.53
N ILE A 214 2.92 -8.62 4.23
CA ILE A 214 3.94 -9.51 4.81
C ILE A 214 5.05 -8.77 5.54
N ALA A 215 5.42 -7.57 5.11
CA ALA A 215 6.52 -6.82 5.69
C ALA A 215 6.38 -5.31 5.46
N SER A 216 6.72 -4.52 6.47
CA SER A 216 6.79 -3.07 6.37
C SER A 216 7.96 -2.53 7.19
N PHE A 217 8.55 -1.42 6.76
CA PHE A 217 9.52 -0.74 7.60
C PHE A 217 8.81 -0.09 8.80
N ALA A 218 9.39 -0.22 10.00
CA ALA A 218 8.86 0.36 11.24
C ALA A 218 9.94 1.19 11.95
N GLY A 219 10.54 2.10 11.19
CA GLY A 219 11.66 2.92 11.62
C GLY A 219 12.98 2.48 11.01
N GLU A 220 14.02 3.23 11.36
CA GLU A 220 15.34 3.09 10.76
C GLU A 220 15.97 1.73 11.06
N GLY A 221 16.20 0.91 10.01
CA GLY A 221 16.82 -0.41 10.11
C GLY A 221 15.92 -1.49 10.73
N ARG A 222 14.61 -1.25 10.87
CA ARG A 222 13.65 -2.19 11.44
C ARG A 222 12.56 -2.56 10.45
N VAL A 223 12.23 -3.85 10.39
CA VAL A 223 11.18 -4.38 9.53
C VAL A 223 10.24 -5.25 10.35
N LEU A 224 8.94 -4.98 10.27
CA LEU A 224 7.91 -5.90 10.73
C LEU A 224 7.79 -7.03 9.72
N LEU A 225 7.60 -8.26 10.19
CA LEU A 225 7.40 -9.44 9.34
C LEU A 225 6.24 -10.27 9.87
N HIS A 226 5.22 -10.48 9.03
CA HIS A 226 4.14 -11.42 9.29
C HIS A 226 4.71 -12.83 9.45
N MET A 227 4.42 -13.48 10.58
CA MET A 227 4.99 -14.78 10.91
C MET A 227 3.93 -15.72 11.50
N PRO A 228 3.52 -16.77 10.76
CA PRO A 228 2.70 -17.85 11.30
C PRO A 228 3.48 -18.69 12.32
N GLU A 229 2.81 -19.17 13.37
CA GLU A 229 3.41 -20.12 14.32
C GLU A 229 3.28 -21.59 13.86
N ASP A 230 2.16 -21.96 13.21
CA ASP A 230 1.93 -23.33 12.75
C ASP A 230 2.80 -23.64 11.53
N ARG A 231 3.76 -24.55 11.69
CA ARG A 231 4.67 -25.01 10.64
C ARG A 231 3.97 -25.68 9.45
N ARG A 232 2.72 -26.09 9.62
CA ARG A 232 1.89 -26.70 8.56
C ARG A 232 1.09 -25.66 7.78
N ASP A 233 1.04 -24.42 8.26
CA ASP A 233 0.43 -23.33 7.50
C ASP A 233 1.22 -23.10 6.20
N PRO A 234 0.56 -23.04 5.03
CA PRO A 234 1.24 -22.78 3.75
C PRO A 234 2.09 -21.49 3.74
N ASN A 235 1.72 -20.49 4.56
CA ASN A 235 2.47 -19.25 4.70
C ASN A 235 3.75 -19.41 5.52
N TYR A 236 3.86 -20.41 6.40
CA TYR A 236 5.02 -20.56 7.29
C TYR A 236 6.33 -20.69 6.51
N ALA A 237 6.35 -21.57 5.50
CA ALA A 237 7.54 -21.77 4.68
C ALA A 237 7.89 -20.53 3.84
N ARG A 238 6.86 -19.82 3.34
CA ARG A 238 7.04 -18.56 2.60
C ARG A 238 7.67 -17.49 3.49
N MET A 239 7.12 -17.27 4.68
CA MET A 239 7.59 -16.24 5.62
C MET A 239 8.97 -16.56 6.20
N GLN A 240 9.29 -17.84 6.40
CA GLN A 240 10.64 -18.24 6.80
C GLN A 240 11.70 -17.98 5.72
N ASP A 241 11.34 -18.04 4.43
CA ASP A 241 12.25 -17.62 3.36
C ASP A 241 12.48 -16.11 3.39
N ASN A 242 11.39 -15.34 3.47
CA ASN A 242 11.45 -13.88 3.56
C ASN A 242 12.24 -13.42 4.79
N LYS A 243 12.09 -14.09 5.94
CA LYS A 243 12.89 -13.83 7.14
C LYS A 243 14.38 -13.97 6.85
N ARG A 244 14.81 -15.09 6.26
CA ARG A 244 16.24 -15.30 5.92
C ARG A 244 16.76 -14.22 4.97
N ARG A 245 15.96 -13.83 3.98
CA ARG A 245 16.31 -12.74 3.05
C ARG A 245 16.48 -11.41 3.77
N LEU A 246 15.59 -11.06 4.69
CA LEU A 246 15.69 -9.84 5.50
C LEU A 246 16.91 -9.86 6.43
N GLU A 247 17.15 -10.96 7.15
CA GLU A 247 18.27 -11.12 8.09
C GLU A 247 19.65 -11.06 7.39
N THR A 248 19.71 -11.46 6.12
CA THR A 248 20.95 -11.42 5.31
C THR A 248 21.10 -10.13 4.52
N ALA A 249 20.03 -9.36 4.37
CA ALA A 249 20.04 -8.12 3.60
C ALA A 249 20.80 -7.01 4.32
N LYS A 250 21.22 -6.05 3.51
CA LYS A 250 21.73 -4.76 3.95
C LYS A 250 20.87 -3.67 3.35
N ASP A 251 20.57 -2.66 4.15
CA ASP A 251 19.91 -1.45 3.69
C ASP A 251 20.86 -0.56 2.86
N ALA A 252 20.37 0.55 2.33
CA ALA A 252 21.17 1.47 1.51
C ALA A 252 22.36 2.09 2.25
N ARG A 253 22.37 2.05 3.59
CA ARG A 253 23.44 2.56 4.46
C ARG A 253 24.36 1.45 4.98
N GLY A 254 24.18 0.21 4.52
CA GLY A 254 25.02 -0.94 4.87
C GLY A 254 24.69 -1.60 6.21
N ARG A 255 23.56 -1.27 6.84
CA ARG A 255 23.14 -1.87 8.12
C ARG A 255 22.42 -3.19 7.91
N THR A 256 22.56 -4.10 8.86
CA THR A 256 21.65 -5.25 8.99
C THR A 256 20.28 -4.77 9.44
N LEU A 257 19.23 -5.45 8.99
CA LEU A 257 17.87 -5.19 9.44
C LEU A 257 17.58 -5.96 10.73
N GLU A 258 16.92 -5.29 11.67
CA GLU A 258 16.24 -5.92 12.79
C GLU A 258 14.85 -6.38 12.31
N VAL A 259 14.61 -7.69 12.34
CA VAL A 259 13.33 -8.28 11.92
C VAL A 259 12.47 -8.52 13.16
N ILE A 260 11.33 -7.84 13.23
CA ILE A 260 10.36 -7.97 14.30
C ILE A 260 9.21 -8.83 13.78
N GLU A 261 9.05 -10.02 14.35
CA GLU A 261 7.98 -10.93 13.95
C GLU A 261 6.64 -10.48 14.55
N ILE A 262 5.64 -10.37 13.69
CA ILE A 262 4.26 -10.08 14.04
C ILE A 262 3.44 -11.35 13.81
N PRO A 263 2.69 -11.85 14.80
CA PRO A 263 2.01 -13.13 14.69
C PRO A 263 0.92 -13.08 13.61
N GLN A 264 0.74 -14.17 12.86
CA GLN A 264 -0.44 -14.32 12.02
C GLN A 264 -1.71 -14.47 12.90
N PRO A 265 -2.86 -13.90 12.51
CA PRO A 265 -4.13 -14.22 13.17
C PRO A 265 -4.40 -15.72 13.19
N GLN A 266 -4.87 -16.28 14.31
CA GLN A 266 -5.18 -17.71 14.39
C GLN A 266 -6.43 -18.05 13.58
N ARG A 267 -7.44 -17.18 13.65
CA ARG A 267 -8.67 -17.27 12.87
C ARG A 267 -8.35 -17.13 11.39
N GLN A 268 -8.76 -18.15 10.64
CA GLN A 268 -8.65 -18.17 9.19
C GLN A 268 -10.02 -17.99 8.57
N PHE A 269 -10.17 -16.90 7.82
CA PHE A 269 -11.38 -16.62 7.06
C PHE A 269 -11.23 -17.14 5.64
N ARG A 270 -12.35 -17.47 5.01
CA ARG A 270 -12.42 -17.83 3.60
C ARG A 270 -13.36 -16.90 2.87
N ARG A 271 -13.02 -16.63 1.61
CA ARG A 271 -13.88 -15.94 0.66
C ARG A 271 -15.01 -16.87 0.20
N ASP A 272 -16.00 -16.30 -0.48
CA ASP A 272 -17.14 -17.05 -1.00
C ASP A 272 -16.74 -18.11 -2.04
N ASP A 273 -15.59 -17.92 -2.71
CA ASP A 273 -15.00 -18.89 -3.66
C ASP A 273 -14.13 -19.97 -3.00
N GLY A 274 -14.05 -19.98 -1.67
CA GLY A 274 -13.29 -20.95 -0.88
C GLY A 274 -11.81 -20.63 -0.70
N ARG A 275 -11.26 -19.63 -1.39
CA ARG A 275 -9.87 -19.17 -1.16
C ARG A 275 -9.71 -18.58 0.24
N ARG A 276 -8.50 -18.67 0.78
CA ARG A 276 -8.16 -18.05 2.06
C ARG A 276 -8.23 -16.52 1.92
N LEU A 277 -8.84 -15.86 2.92
CA LEU A 277 -8.73 -14.41 3.03
C LEU A 277 -7.38 -14.07 3.64
N CYS A 278 -6.61 -13.20 2.96
CA CYS A 278 -5.37 -12.70 3.50
C CYS A 278 -5.65 -11.81 4.71
N THR A 279 -5.09 -12.16 5.86
CA THR A 279 -5.20 -11.41 7.12
C THR A 279 -3.80 -11.23 7.70
N SER A 280 -3.49 -10.01 8.10
CA SER A 280 -2.15 -9.62 8.55
C SER A 280 -2.21 -8.33 9.37
N TYR A 281 -1.68 -8.37 10.58
CA TYR A 281 -1.53 -7.16 11.40
C TYR A 281 -0.47 -6.20 10.85
N VAL A 282 0.42 -6.67 9.99
CA VAL A 282 1.42 -5.82 9.29
C VAL A 282 0.72 -4.82 8.36
N ASN A 283 -0.47 -5.16 7.84
CA ASN A 283 -1.30 -4.30 7.00
C ASN A 283 -1.98 -3.20 7.83
N SER A 284 -1.15 -2.40 8.49
CA SER A 284 -1.50 -1.27 9.34
C SER A 284 -1.15 0.03 8.64
N TYR A 285 -1.80 1.12 9.04
CA TYR A 285 -1.49 2.46 8.57
C TYR A 285 -0.80 3.25 9.67
N ILE A 286 0.38 3.81 9.40
CA ILE A 286 1.06 4.70 10.33
C ILE A 286 0.52 6.12 10.11
N ALA A 287 -0.19 6.66 11.09
CA ALA A 287 -0.62 8.06 11.11
C ALA A 287 0.29 8.90 12.01
N ASN A 288 0.14 10.22 11.98
CA ASN A 288 0.84 11.13 12.88
C ASN A 288 0.59 10.77 14.36
N GLY A 289 1.55 10.09 14.99
CA GLY A 289 1.48 9.70 16.40
C GLY A 289 0.56 8.51 16.70
N ALA A 290 0.17 7.71 15.70
CA ALA A 290 -0.62 6.50 15.89
C ALA A 290 -0.34 5.42 14.84
N VAL A 291 -0.68 4.18 15.18
CA VAL A 291 -0.76 3.06 14.25
C VAL A 291 -2.22 2.59 14.23
N ILE A 292 -2.82 2.60 13.04
CA ILE A 292 -4.18 2.09 12.82
C ILE A 292 -4.03 0.65 12.32
N MET A 293 -4.09 -0.29 13.25
CA MET A 293 -3.89 -1.72 13.02
C MET A 293 -5.24 -2.44 12.80
N PRO A 294 -5.31 -3.43 11.90
CA PRO A 294 -6.51 -4.26 11.77
C PRO A 294 -6.69 -5.14 13.02
N ILE A 295 -7.94 -5.50 13.30
CA ILE A 295 -8.30 -6.46 14.35
C ILE A 295 -9.19 -7.53 13.74
N TYR A 296 -9.08 -8.76 14.25
CA TYR A 296 -9.72 -9.93 13.66
C TYR A 296 -10.61 -10.71 14.64
N ASP A 297 -10.90 -10.15 15.82
CA ASP A 297 -11.57 -10.85 16.94
C ASP A 297 -10.77 -12.10 17.34
N ASP A 298 -9.44 -11.98 17.33
CA ASP A 298 -8.50 -13.08 17.36
C ASP A 298 -7.63 -13.03 18.64
N PRO A 299 -7.23 -14.18 19.21
CA PRO A 299 -6.34 -14.19 20.36
C PRO A 299 -5.01 -13.46 20.16
N ASN A 300 -4.54 -13.32 18.91
CA ASN A 300 -3.32 -12.61 18.60
C ASN A 300 -3.53 -11.09 18.41
N ASP A 301 -4.76 -10.57 18.51
CA ASP A 301 -5.03 -9.12 18.43
C ASP A 301 -4.22 -8.37 19.51
N ASP A 302 -4.23 -8.88 20.76
CA ASP A 302 -3.52 -8.28 21.91
C ASP A 302 -1.99 -8.46 21.83
N VAL A 303 -1.51 -9.50 21.13
CA VAL A 303 -0.07 -9.77 20.98
C VAL A 303 0.53 -8.90 19.87
N ALA A 304 -0.26 -8.61 18.84
CA ALA A 304 0.15 -7.78 17.72
C ALA A 304 0.18 -6.28 18.06
N ALA A 305 -0.69 -5.82 18.98
CA ALA A 305 -0.78 -4.44 19.44
C ALA A 305 0.38 -4.04 20.38
#